data_AF-A0A1D1V6G2-F1
#
_entry.id   AF-A0A1D1V6G2-F1
#
_cell.length_a   1.000
_cell.length_b   1.000
_cell.length_c   1.000
_cell.angle_alpha   90.00
_cell.angle_beta   90.00
_cell.angle_gamma   90.00
#
_symmetry.space_group_name_H-M   'P 1'
#
loop_
_entity.id
_entity.type
_entity.pdbx_description
1 polymer ?
#
loop_
_entity_poly.entity_id
_entity_poly.type
_entity_poly.pdbx_seq_one_letter_code
_entity_poly.pdbx_strand_id
1 'polypeptide(L)'
;MTKKLYLQWSEKVLFPHMEERCIFLADAWKTFTDQDSVIELKPEELEYEMLTTPPKVTGQIQPLDVLCFRMYKGCFKKISDFVFLHDLPVQVHHRDVILRLHALLYQLFQSPRFENLIAEAWHKSGYTDERFMYVNPAKFMFDKLKGSCLHENCRDIVLLVGGWCKARLCFHHFYDAHHFCTIYLP
;
A
#
# COMPACT_ATOMS: atom_id res chain seq x y z
N MET A 1 14.66 -4.86 -10.97
CA MET A 1 15.43 -5.29 -9.79
C MET A 1 16.55 -6.19 -10.29
N THR A 2 17.78 -5.98 -9.84
CA THR A 2 18.91 -6.88 -10.13
C THR A 2 19.03 -7.92 -9.02
N LYS A 3 19.78 -9.01 -9.22
CA LYS A 3 20.08 -9.99 -8.16
C LYS A 3 20.65 -9.30 -6.90
N LYS A 4 21.63 -8.41 -7.07
CA LYS A 4 22.22 -7.64 -5.96
C LYS A 4 21.16 -6.85 -5.17
N LEU A 5 20.23 -6.18 -5.86
CA LEU A 5 19.16 -5.43 -5.20
C LEU A 5 18.16 -6.34 -4.50
N TYR A 6 17.87 -7.52 -5.08
CA TYR A 6 17.00 -8.50 -4.45
C TYR A 6 17.59 -9.01 -3.14
N LEU A 7 18.87 -9.43 -3.14
CA LEU A 7 19.56 -9.89 -1.92
C LEU A 7 19.61 -8.80 -0.84
N GLN A 8 19.94 -7.57 -1.24
CA GLN A 8 19.92 -6.42 -0.32
C GLN A 8 18.53 -6.13 0.25
N TRP A 9 17.48 -6.29 -0.56
CA TRP A 9 16.10 -6.13 -0.10
C TRP A 9 15.70 -7.28 0.83
N SER A 10 16.08 -8.52 0.53
CA SER A 10 15.80 -9.67 1.39
C SER A 10 16.40 -9.47 2.79
N GLU A 11 17.69 -9.13 2.85
CA GLU A 11 18.43 -8.91 4.10
C GLU A 11 17.90 -7.70 4.89
N LYS A 12 17.68 -6.56 4.22
CA LYS A 12 17.40 -5.28 4.91
C LYS A 12 15.92 -4.99 5.12
N VAL A 13 15.05 -5.68 4.40
CA VAL A 13 13.61 -5.38 4.38
C VAL A 13 12.79 -6.64 4.64
N LEU A 14 13.00 -7.72 3.90
CA LEU A 14 12.15 -8.91 4.04
C LEU A 14 12.33 -9.62 5.39
N PHE A 15 13.53 -10.11 5.68
CA PHE A 15 13.79 -10.91 6.87
C PHE A 15 13.54 -10.17 8.19
N PRO A 16 13.86 -8.86 8.35
CA PRO A 16 13.55 -8.14 9.58
C PRO A 16 12.06 -8.02 9.90
N HIS A 17 11.17 -8.27 8.94
CA HIS A 17 9.71 -8.21 9.12
C HIS A 17 9.05 -9.60 9.12
N MET A 18 9.84 -10.67 9.08
CA MET A 18 9.32 -12.03 9.14
C MET A 18 9.29 -12.53 10.60
N GLU A 19 8.22 -13.22 10.95
CA GLU A 19 8.12 -14.00 12.18
C GLU A 19 8.79 -15.38 12.00
N GLU A 20 8.94 -16.15 13.09
CA GLU A 20 9.65 -17.44 13.14
C GLU A 20 9.31 -18.38 11.97
N ARG A 21 8.05 -18.41 11.51
CA ARG A 21 7.60 -19.20 10.36
C ARG A 21 6.87 -18.32 9.35
N CYS A 22 7.44 -18.18 8.15
CA CYS A 22 6.86 -17.33 7.12
C CYS A 22 6.86 -17.99 5.74
N ILE A 23 5.75 -17.80 5.02
CA ILE A 23 5.63 -18.12 3.60
C ILE A 23 5.74 -16.82 2.79
N PHE A 24 6.66 -16.78 1.84
CA PHE A 24 6.76 -15.70 0.86
C PHE A 24 6.14 -16.13 -0.46
N LEU A 25 4.97 -15.58 -0.79
CA LEU A 25 4.29 -15.83 -2.05
C LEU A 25 4.73 -14.83 -3.13
N ALA A 26 5.47 -15.29 -4.13
CA ALA A 26 6.05 -14.48 -5.20
C ALA A 26 5.40 -14.75 -6.58
N ASP A 27 5.60 -13.82 -7.51
CA ASP A 27 5.31 -14.07 -8.92
C ASP A 27 6.42 -14.89 -9.59
N ALA A 28 6.13 -15.47 -10.76
CA ALA A 28 7.11 -16.26 -11.53
C ALA A 28 8.19 -15.40 -12.21
N TRP A 29 8.76 -14.42 -11.49
CA TRP A 29 9.82 -13.58 -12.01
C TRP A 29 11.19 -14.23 -11.86
N LYS A 30 12.01 -14.16 -12.92
CA LYS A 30 13.33 -14.82 -12.99
C LYS A 30 14.30 -14.41 -11.87
N THR A 31 14.15 -13.24 -11.27
CA THR A 31 15.02 -12.82 -10.16
C THR A 31 14.77 -13.64 -8.89
N PHE A 32 13.56 -14.19 -8.72
CA PHE A 32 13.20 -15.01 -7.58
C PHE A 32 13.65 -16.47 -7.69
N THR A 33 14.14 -16.93 -8.85
CA THR A 33 14.53 -18.34 -9.01
C THR A 33 15.80 -18.72 -8.25
N ASP A 34 16.62 -17.74 -7.85
CA ASP A 34 17.87 -17.95 -7.11
C ASP A 34 17.63 -17.98 -5.61
N GLN A 35 17.03 -19.08 -5.15
CA GLN A 35 16.70 -19.28 -3.74
C GLN A 35 17.93 -19.62 -2.89
N ASP A 36 18.94 -20.26 -3.46
CA ASP A 36 20.17 -20.63 -2.75
C ASP A 36 20.85 -19.40 -2.14
N SER A 37 21.00 -18.33 -2.94
CA SER A 37 21.60 -17.07 -2.46
C SER A 37 20.76 -16.37 -1.37
N VAL A 38 19.46 -16.59 -1.35
CA VAL A 38 18.54 -15.99 -0.35
C VAL A 38 18.59 -16.78 0.95
N ILE A 39 18.64 -18.12 0.85
CA ILE A 39 18.77 -19.04 1.98
C ILE A 39 20.09 -18.80 2.71
N GLU A 40 21.19 -18.53 2.01
CA GLU A 40 22.48 -18.17 2.62
C GLU A 40 22.44 -16.88 3.46
N LEU A 41 21.53 -15.95 3.16
CA LEU A 41 21.35 -14.68 3.88
C LEU A 41 20.29 -14.75 4.99
N LYS A 42 19.55 -15.86 5.05
CA LYS A 42 18.44 -16.04 5.97
C LYS A 42 18.99 -16.23 7.39
N PRO A 43 18.46 -15.51 8.40
CA PRO A 43 18.76 -15.80 9.81
C PRO A 43 18.51 -17.28 10.15
N GLU A 44 19.33 -17.88 11.00
CA GLU A 44 19.24 -19.31 11.32
C GLU A 44 17.88 -19.65 11.96
N GLU A 45 17.36 -18.74 12.78
CA GLU A 45 16.13 -18.88 13.56
C GLU A 45 14.85 -18.78 12.71
N LEU A 46 14.96 -18.38 11.44
CA LEU A 46 13.81 -18.14 10.57
C LEU A 46 13.48 -19.39 9.74
N GLU A 47 12.28 -19.95 9.87
CA GLU A 47 11.73 -20.92 8.92
C GLU A 47 11.09 -20.17 7.74
N TYR A 48 11.79 -20.19 6.60
CA TYR A 48 11.36 -19.50 5.38
C TYR A 48 11.02 -20.51 4.28
N GLU A 49 9.84 -20.35 3.69
CA GLU A 49 9.45 -21.03 2.45
C GLU A 49 9.03 -20.01 1.40
N MET A 50 9.55 -20.13 0.19
CA MET A 50 9.05 -19.37 -0.95
C MET A 50 8.12 -20.21 -1.81
N LEU A 51 6.90 -19.71 -2.04
CA LEU A 51 5.97 -20.25 -3.01
C LEU A 51 5.91 -19.34 -4.22
N THR A 52 5.92 -19.92 -5.42
CA THR A 52 5.84 -19.16 -6.67
C THR A 52 4.50 -19.43 -7.35
N THR A 53 3.76 -18.35 -7.63
CA THR A 53 2.55 -18.45 -8.44
C THR A 53 2.90 -18.88 -9.87
N PRO A 54 2.07 -19.69 -10.56
CA PRO A 54 2.39 -20.08 -11.92
C PRO A 54 2.54 -18.87 -12.85
N PRO A 55 3.34 -18.98 -13.93
CA PRO A 55 3.47 -17.91 -14.89
C PRO A 55 2.11 -17.51 -15.49
N LYS A 56 1.94 -16.21 -15.77
CA LYS A 56 0.77 -15.62 -16.45
C LYS A 56 -0.56 -15.68 -15.66
N VAL A 57 -0.56 -16.10 -14.39
CA VAL A 57 -1.76 -16.09 -13.54
C VAL A 57 -1.69 -15.09 -12.37
N THR A 58 -0.62 -14.28 -12.28
CA THR A 58 -0.43 -13.30 -11.19
C THR A 58 -1.67 -12.43 -10.96
N GLY A 59 -2.26 -11.86 -12.00
CA GLY A 59 -3.46 -11.02 -11.89
C GLY A 59 -4.74 -11.76 -11.45
N GLN A 60 -4.71 -13.09 -11.37
CA GLN A 60 -5.85 -13.92 -10.98
C GLN A 60 -5.71 -14.50 -9.57
N ILE A 61 -4.49 -14.79 -9.13
CA ILE A 61 -4.24 -15.49 -7.86
C ILE A 61 -3.29 -14.75 -6.91
N GLN A 62 -2.64 -13.67 -7.31
CA GLN A 62 -1.75 -12.94 -6.40
C GLN A 62 -2.58 -11.91 -5.60
N PRO A 63 -2.66 -11.98 -4.26
CA PRO A 63 -3.61 -11.16 -3.48
C PRO A 63 -3.43 -9.64 -3.66
N LEU A 64 -2.19 -9.18 -3.76
CA LEU A 64 -1.90 -7.76 -4.00
C LEU A 64 -2.44 -7.31 -5.36
N ASP A 65 -2.25 -8.09 -6.42
CA ASP A 65 -2.74 -7.78 -7.77
C ASP A 65 -4.27 -7.90 -7.87
N VAL A 66 -4.85 -8.94 -7.28
CA VAL A 66 -6.29 -9.21 -7.31
C VAL A 66 -7.08 -8.05 -6.71
N LEU A 67 -6.60 -7.47 -5.59
CA LEU A 67 -7.35 -6.47 -4.85
C LEU A 67 -6.53 -5.25 -4.39
N CYS A 68 -5.44 -5.45 -3.65
CA CYS A 68 -4.79 -4.36 -2.89
C CYS A 68 -4.22 -3.26 -3.81
N PHE A 69 -3.43 -3.61 -4.82
CA PHE A 69 -2.81 -2.67 -5.75
C PHE A 69 -3.83 -1.93 -6.60
N ARG A 70 -4.97 -2.56 -6.94
CA ARG A 70 -6.06 -1.85 -7.62
C ARG A 70 -6.59 -0.70 -6.76
N MET A 71 -6.82 -0.95 -5.47
CA MET A 71 -7.27 0.08 -4.53
C MET A 71 -6.21 1.16 -4.33
N TYR A 72 -4.95 0.74 -4.14
CA TYR A 72 -3.82 1.64 -3.93
C TYR A 72 -3.60 2.58 -5.14
N LYS A 73 -3.52 2.02 -6.35
CA LYS A 73 -3.38 2.79 -7.60
C LYS A 73 -4.58 3.71 -7.84
N GLY A 74 -5.78 3.27 -7.49
CA GLY A 74 -6.98 4.10 -7.54
C GLY A 74 -6.90 5.34 -6.65
N CYS A 75 -6.39 5.19 -5.42
CA CYS A 75 -6.19 6.30 -4.49
C CYS A 75 -5.10 7.27 -4.99
N PHE A 76 -3.97 6.72 -5.45
CA PHE A 76 -2.89 7.50 -6.06
C PHE A 76 -3.38 8.33 -7.24
N LYS A 77 -4.16 7.70 -8.14
CA LYS A 77 -4.76 8.37 -9.29
C LYS A 77 -5.68 9.51 -8.84
N LYS A 78 -6.56 9.30 -7.86
CA LYS A 78 -7.46 10.35 -7.37
C LYS A 78 -6.72 11.57 -6.80
N ILE A 79 -5.61 11.36 -6.08
CA ILE A 79 -4.79 12.46 -5.58
C ILE A 79 -4.09 13.19 -6.74
N SER A 80 -3.58 12.44 -7.72
CA SER A 80 -2.95 13.03 -8.91
C SER A 80 -3.96 13.83 -9.75
N ASP A 81 -5.15 13.28 -9.97
CA ASP A 81 -6.24 13.94 -10.68
C ASP A 81 -6.68 15.24 -9.96
N PHE A 82 -6.65 15.26 -8.62
CA PHE A 82 -6.89 16.48 -7.84
C PHE A 82 -5.83 17.56 -8.11
N VAL A 83 -4.54 17.19 -8.15
CA VAL A 83 -3.44 18.12 -8.48
C VAL A 83 -3.68 18.75 -9.86
N PHE A 84 -4.03 17.95 -10.86
CA PHE A 84 -4.30 18.45 -12.20
C PHE A 84 -5.57 19.30 -12.28
N LEU A 85 -6.65 18.88 -11.63
CA LEU A 85 -7.94 19.58 -11.67
C LEU A 85 -7.86 20.98 -11.03
N HIS A 86 -7.04 21.11 -9.99
CA HIS A 86 -6.89 22.35 -9.23
C HIS A 86 -5.65 23.16 -9.62
N ASP A 87 -4.97 22.78 -10.71
CA ASP A 87 -3.76 23.44 -11.22
C ASP A 87 -2.71 23.71 -10.12
N LEU A 88 -2.50 22.71 -9.24
CA LEU A 88 -1.54 22.86 -8.16
C LEU A 88 -0.12 22.81 -8.73
N PRO A 89 0.84 23.60 -8.19
CA PRO A 89 2.20 23.69 -8.71
C PRO A 89 3.07 22.47 -8.32
N VAL A 90 2.56 21.25 -8.52
CA VAL A 90 3.21 19.99 -8.17
C VAL A 90 3.36 19.11 -9.41
N GLN A 91 4.60 18.76 -9.72
CA GLN A 91 4.90 17.88 -10.84
C GLN A 91 4.77 16.42 -10.41
N VAL A 92 3.57 15.84 -10.54
CA VAL A 92 3.27 14.46 -10.06
C VAL A 92 4.12 13.35 -10.68
N HIS A 93 4.81 13.64 -11.77
CA HIS A 93 5.72 12.71 -12.46
C HIS A 93 7.16 12.77 -11.94
N HIS A 94 7.51 13.75 -11.10
CA HIS A 94 8.82 13.81 -10.47
C HIS A 94 8.99 12.71 -9.41
N ARG A 95 10.19 12.15 -9.33
CA ARG A 95 10.48 10.98 -8.49
C ARG A 95 10.25 11.26 -6.99
N ASP A 96 10.70 12.40 -6.50
CA ASP A 96 10.52 12.83 -5.10
C ASP A 96 9.03 12.99 -4.75
N VAL A 97 8.24 13.55 -5.68
CA VAL A 97 6.78 13.67 -5.53
C VAL A 97 6.12 12.29 -5.46
N ILE A 98 6.48 11.38 -6.36
CA ILE A 98 5.98 10.01 -6.39
C ILE A 98 6.32 9.28 -5.08
N LEU A 99 7.56 9.38 -4.60
CA LEU A 99 7.99 8.75 -3.35
C LEU A 99 7.24 9.32 -2.13
N ARG A 100 7.03 10.64 -2.07
CA ARG A 100 6.27 11.26 -0.98
C ARG A 100 4.81 10.81 -0.99
N LEU A 101 4.17 10.79 -2.16
CA LEU A 101 2.80 10.29 -2.30
C LEU A 101 2.69 8.82 -1.88
N HIS A 102 3.66 7.99 -2.26
CA HIS A 102 3.72 6.60 -1.84
C HIS A 102 3.82 6.46 -0.31
N ALA A 103 4.69 7.24 0.34
CA ALA A 103 4.84 7.20 1.80
C ALA A 103 3.54 7.58 2.52
N LEU A 104 2.89 8.66 2.10
CA LEU A 104 1.64 9.13 2.70
C LEU A 104 0.47 8.17 2.45
N LEU A 105 0.35 7.63 1.23
CA LEU A 105 -0.67 6.63 0.92
C LEU A 105 -0.42 5.32 1.67
N TYR A 106 0.83 4.88 1.76
CA TYR A 106 1.18 3.70 2.52
C TYR A 106 0.79 3.87 3.99
N GLN A 107 1.11 5.02 4.60
CA GLN A 107 0.65 5.34 5.95
C GLN A 107 -0.88 5.28 6.07
N LEU A 108 -1.64 5.85 5.13
CA LEU A 108 -3.11 5.77 5.15
C LEU A 108 -3.61 4.32 5.12
N PHE A 109 -2.98 3.47 4.30
CA PHE A 109 -3.34 2.06 4.16
C PHE A 109 -2.96 1.19 5.37
N GLN A 110 -2.01 1.63 6.21
CA GLN A 110 -1.67 0.97 7.47
C GLN A 110 -2.74 1.14 8.57
N SER A 111 -3.74 1.99 8.36
CA SER A 111 -4.84 2.14 9.32
C SER A 111 -5.58 0.83 9.56
N PRO A 112 -5.91 0.45 10.82
CA PRO A 112 -6.70 -0.75 11.14
C PRO A 112 -8.00 -0.85 10.34
N ARG A 113 -8.59 0.30 9.98
CA ARG A 113 -9.75 0.39 9.08
C ARG A 113 -9.66 -0.47 7.81
N PHE A 114 -8.45 -0.67 7.28
CA PHE A 114 -8.23 -1.36 6.00
C PHE A 114 -7.58 -2.74 6.17
N GLU A 115 -7.40 -3.24 7.40
CA GLU A 115 -6.73 -4.52 7.66
C GLU A 115 -7.39 -5.69 6.90
N ASN A 116 -8.73 -5.74 6.92
CA ASN A 116 -9.51 -6.79 6.25
C ASN A 116 -9.42 -6.74 4.72
N LEU A 117 -8.86 -5.68 4.12
CA LEU A 117 -8.61 -5.63 2.68
C LEU A 117 -7.64 -6.73 2.26
N ILE A 118 -6.60 -6.98 3.07
CA ILE A 118 -5.63 -8.03 2.79
C ILE A 118 -6.30 -9.38 2.96
N ALA A 119 -7.00 -9.62 4.08
CA ALA A 119 -7.70 -10.88 4.32
C ALA A 119 -8.71 -11.22 3.21
N GLU A 120 -9.51 -10.27 2.75
CA GLU A 120 -10.41 -10.47 1.61
C GLU A 120 -9.65 -10.71 0.30
N ALA A 121 -8.46 -10.14 0.12
CA ALA A 121 -7.64 -10.39 -1.06
C ALA A 121 -7.16 -11.86 -1.12
N TRP A 122 -6.83 -12.47 0.02
CA TRP A 122 -6.50 -13.88 0.12
C TRP A 122 -7.69 -14.77 -0.25
N HIS A 123 -8.88 -14.44 0.25
CA HIS A 123 -10.13 -15.14 -0.13
C HIS A 123 -10.40 -15.05 -1.63
N LYS A 124 -10.36 -13.84 -2.20
CA LYS A 124 -10.57 -13.63 -3.64
C LYS A 124 -9.55 -14.32 -4.54
N SER A 125 -8.38 -14.61 -4.00
CA SER A 125 -7.31 -15.33 -4.69
C SER A 125 -7.43 -16.86 -4.57
N GLY A 126 -8.38 -17.36 -3.77
CA GLY A 126 -8.64 -18.79 -3.59
C GLY A 126 -7.73 -19.47 -2.57
N TYR A 127 -7.05 -18.71 -1.69
CA TYR A 127 -6.16 -19.28 -0.66
C TYR A 127 -6.86 -19.57 0.66
N THR A 128 -8.06 -19.05 0.86
CA THR A 128 -8.89 -19.31 2.05
C THR A 128 -10.36 -19.30 1.66
N ASP A 129 -11.14 -20.18 2.29
CA ASP A 129 -12.59 -20.23 2.15
C ASP A 129 -13.29 -19.13 2.96
N GLU A 130 -12.59 -18.52 3.93
CA GLU A 130 -13.14 -17.49 4.80
C GLU A 130 -13.25 -16.16 4.07
N ARG A 131 -14.43 -15.53 4.16
CA ARG A 131 -14.72 -14.24 3.54
C ARG A 131 -14.65 -13.12 4.57
N PHE A 132 -14.04 -11.99 4.18
CA PHE A 132 -13.85 -10.86 5.07
C PHE A 132 -14.59 -9.62 4.55
N MET A 133 -15.36 -9.00 5.45
CA MET A 133 -15.93 -7.68 5.19
C MET A 133 -14.82 -6.63 5.30
N TYR A 134 -14.56 -5.90 4.22
CA TYR A 134 -13.53 -4.87 4.18
C TYR A 134 -14.09 -3.50 3.82
N VAL A 135 -13.43 -2.46 4.31
CA VAL A 135 -13.70 -1.08 3.91
C VAL A 135 -12.93 -0.78 2.63
N ASN A 136 -13.62 -0.40 1.56
CA ASN A 136 -12.98 0.02 0.32
C ASN A 136 -12.24 1.36 0.55
N PRO A 137 -10.89 1.43 0.46
CA PRO A 137 -10.14 2.63 0.79
C PRO A 137 -10.48 3.81 -0.10
N ALA A 138 -10.64 3.57 -1.41
CA ALA A 138 -10.97 4.63 -2.37
C ALA A 138 -12.36 5.23 -2.11
N LYS A 139 -13.35 4.41 -1.78
CA LYS A 139 -14.68 4.90 -1.41
C LYS A 139 -14.63 5.66 -0.08
N PHE A 140 -13.99 5.08 0.93
CA PHE A 140 -13.92 5.70 2.25
C PHE A 140 -13.24 7.08 2.22
N MET A 141 -12.11 7.19 1.53
CA MET A 141 -11.30 8.40 1.54
C MET A 141 -11.83 9.48 0.60
N PHE A 142 -12.52 9.12 -0.49
CA PHE A 142 -12.81 10.07 -1.58
C PHE A 142 -14.29 10.18 -1.97
N ASP A 143 -15.20 9.33 -1.49
CA ASP A 143 -16.62 9.47 -1.81
C ASP A 143 -17.27 10.57 -0.96
N LYS A 144 -18.21 11.29 -1.58
CA LYS A 144 -19.08 12.29 -0.92
C LYS A 144 -18.33 13.37 -0.14
N LEU A 145 -17.13 13.72 -0.58
CA LEU A 145 -16.37 14.85 -0.06
C LEU A 145 -17.12 16.17 -0.28
N LYS A 146 -17.49 16.87 0.81
CA LYS A 146 -18.28 18.12 0.76
C LYS A 146 -17.85 19.12 1.82
N GLY A 147 -17.40 20.32 1.47
CA GLY A 147 -16.95 21.34 2.45
C GLY A 147 -15.44 21.48 2.51
N SER A 148 -14.92 22.13 3.55
CA SER A 148 -13.50 22.48 3.68
C SER A 148 -12.67 21.45 4.45
N CYS A 149 -11.36 21.68 4.48
CA CYS A 149 -10.45 21.03 5.40
C CYS A 149 -10.83 21.29 6.87
N LEU A 150 -10.54 20.32 7.74
CA LEU A 150 -10.82 20.37 9.18
C LEU A 150 -9.79 21.20 9.97
N HIS A 151 -8.61 21.48 9.41
CA HIS A 151 -7.60 22.28 10.10
C HIS A 151 -8.11 23.70 10.38
N GLU A 152 -7.78 24.23 11.56
CA GLU A 152 -8.20 25.56 11.99
C GLU A 152 -7.78 26.62 10.96
N ASN A 153 -8.69 27.55 10.67
CA ASN A 153 -8.50 28.62 9.68
C ASN A 153 -8.21 28.16 8.24
N CYS A 154 -8.34 26.86 7.93
CA CYS A 154 -8.20 26.35 6.57
C CYS A 154 -9.55 26.34 5.84
N ARG A 155 -9.62 27.01 4.69
CA ARG A 155 -10.82 27.04 3.83
C ARG A 155 -10.63 26.27 2.52
N ASP A 156 -9.50 25.61 2.36
CA ASP A 156 -9.18 24.86 1.15
C ASP A 156 -10.17 23.71 0.92
N ILE A 157 -10.36 23.40 -0.36
CA ILE A 157 -11.17 22.28 -0.81
C ILE A 157 -10.58 20.99 -0.25
N VAL A 158 -11.45 20.16 0.32
CA VAL A 158 -11.06 18.85 0.82
C VAL A 158 -10.58 17.94 -0.32
N LEU A 159 -9.45 17.30 -0.13
CA LEU A 159 -8.90 16.27 -1.01
C LEU A 159 -9.38 14.87 -0.60
N LEU A 160 -9.33 14.55 0.70
CA LEU A 160 -9.63 13.23 1.22
C LEU A 160 -10.03 13.22 2.70
N VAL A 161 -10.54 12.09 3.15
CA VAL A 161 -10.73 11.74 4.57
C VAL A 161 -9.61 10.79 5.01
N GLY A 162 -8.92 11.10 6.12
CA GLY A 162 -7.83 10.28 6.65
C GLY A 162 -8.29 8.90 7.13
N GLY A 163 -7.54 7.85 6.78
CA GLY A 163 -7.84 6.46 7.17
C GLY A 163 -7.85 6.27 8.70
N TRP A 164 -6.87 6.85 9.38
CA TRP A 164 -6.69 6.79 10.82
C TRP A 164 -7.70 7.67 11.57
N CYS A 165 -7.58 8.99 11.41
CA CYS A 165 -8.24 9.99 12.24
C CYS A 165 -9.57 10.51 11.68
N LYS A 166 -10.03 10.04 10.52
CA LYS A 166 -11.21 10.58 9.81
C LYS A 166 -11.16 12.09 9.52
N ALA A 167 -10.02 12.74 9.71
CA ALA A 167 -9.87 14.16 9.44
C ALA A 167 -10.07 14.44 7.96
N ARG A 168 -10.74 15.53 7.64
CA ARG A 168 -10.94 16.01 6.27
C ARG A 168 -9.76 16.90 5.91
N LEU A 169 -8.96 16.48 4.95
CA LEU A 169 -7.68 17.11 4.63
C LEU A 169 -7.74 17.72 3.23
N CYS A 170 -7.31 18.96 3.08
CA CYS A 170 -6.96 19.51 1.77
C CYS A 170 -5.60 18.98 1.32
N PHE A 171 -5.19 19.30 0.08
CA PHE A 171 -3.90 18.88 -0.45
C PHE A 171 -2.73 19.36 0.43
N HIS A 172 -2.70 20.63 0.84
CA HIS A 172 -1.63 21.17 1.67
C HIS A 172 -1.45 20.40 2.99
N HIS A 173 -2.54 20.25 3.75
CA HIS A 173 -2.51 19.58 5.05
C HIS A 173 -2.29 18.07 4.98
N PHE A 174 -2.52 17.45 3.81
CA PHE A 174 -2.18 16.06 3.58
C PHE A 174 -0.72 15.88 3.12
N TYR A 175 -0.35 16.60 2.05
CA TYR A 175 0.87 16.39 1.28
C TYR A 175 2.04 17.24 1.74
N ASP A 176 1.87 18.56 1.85
CA ASP A 176 2.95 19.49 2.23
C ASP A 176 3.27 19.40 3.73
N ALA A 177 2.23 19.32 4.56
CA ALA A 177 2.35 19.19 6.00
C ALA A 177 2.69 17.75 6.46
N HIS A 178 2.82 16.80 5.53
CA HIS A 178 3.18 15.41 5.79
C HIS A 178 2.28 14.73 6.86
N HIS A 179 1.01 14.49 6.52
CA HIS A 179 0.05 13.94 7.47
C HIS A 179 0.30 12.45 7.80
N PHE A 180 1.23 12.17 8.70
CA PHE A 180 1.54 10.83 9.21
C PHE A 180 0.79 10.49 10.50
N CYS A 181 -0.55 10.48 10.43
CA CYS A 181 -1.36 10.15 11.59
C CYS A 181 -1.35 8.65 11.92
N THR A 182 -1.35 8.33 13.21
CA THR A 182 -1.46 6.97 13.78
C THR A 182 -2.59 6.85 14.79
N ILE A 183 -3.38 7.90 15.00
CA ILE A 183 -4.52 7.92 15.92
C ILE A 183 -5.73 7.34 15.19
N TYR A 184 -6.10 6.10 15.53
CA TYR A 184 -7.27 5.44 14.95
C TYR A 184 -8.56 5.91 15.63
N LEU A 185 -9.47 6.50 14.85
CA LEU A 185 -10.84 6.80 15.27
C LEU A 185 -11.80 5.82 14.59
N PRO A 186 -12.48 4.91 15.31
CA PRO A 186 -13.32 3.87 14.71
C PRO A 186 -14.44 4.46 13.86
#